data_AF-A0A0G1REL7-F1
#
_entry.id   AF-A0A0G1REL7-F1
#
_cell.length_a   1.000
_cell.length_b   1.000
_cell.length_c   1.000
_cell.angle_alpha   90.00
_cell.angle_beta   90.00
_cell.angle_gamma   90.00
#
_symmetry.space_group_name_H-M   'P 1'
#
loop_
_entity.id
_entity.type
_entity.pdbx_description
1 polymer ?
#
loop_
_entity_poly.entity_id
_entity_poly.type
_entity_poly.pdbx_seq_one_letter_code
_entity_poly.pdbx_strand_id
1 'polypeptide(L)'
;MAKVKPYEIDPKEKFEAIDSLFEVVLKLRTKQEIVDFFMGLFSSSESLMMARRIQIAKMLLRDKNYDEIKKKLKVGSVTIHKTDQWLNEGDEKYTIWLKGRLAEDAKEKKIKKTATYESLLDKYPYHRIIKNLFS
;
A
#
# COMPACT_ATOMS: atom_id res chain seq x y z
N MET A 1 6.00 -15.75 9.49
CA MET A 1 5.97 -15.96 8.02
C MET A 1 5.62 -17.40 7.73
N ALA A 2 5.09 -17.68 6.54
CA ALA A 2 4.67 -19.03 6.13
C ALA A 2 5.83 -20.04 6.20
N LYS A 3 5.52 -21.26 6.62
CA LYS A 3 6.50 -22.37 6.70
C LYS A 3 6.73 -23.06 5.34
N VAL A 4 5.88 -22.78 4.37
CA VAL A 4 5.88 -23.37 3.03
C VAL A 4 6.17 -22.28 2.01
N LYS A 5 6.94 -22.60 0.96
CA LYS A 5 7.28 -21.61 -0.06
C LYS A 5 6.10 -21.40 -1.01
N PRO A 6 5.90 -20.19 -1.55
CA PRO A 6 4.75 -19.90 -2.40
C PRO A 6 4.62 -20.78 -3.64
N TYR A 7 5.71 -21.33 -4.19
CA TYR A 7 5.63 -22.21 -5.38
C TYR A 7 5.31 -23.67 -5.03
N GLU A 8 5.40 -24.06 -3.75
CA GLU A 8 5.11 -25.42 -3.26
C GLU A 8 3.61 -25.61 -2.93
N ILE A 9 2.87 -24.52 -2.77
CA ILE A 9 1.43 -24.53 -2.51
C ILE A 9 0.69 -24.86 -3.82
N ASP A 10 -0.40 -25.61 -3.72
CA ASP A 10 -1.25 -25.94 -4.86
C ASP A 10 -1.85 -24.67 -5.51
N PRO A 11 -1.91 -24.56 -6.85
CA PRO A 11 -2.49 -23.40 -7.51
C PRO A 11 -3.95 -23.12 -7.14
N LYS A 12 -4.76 -24.16 -6.91
CA LYS A 12 -6.16 -24.01 -6.51
C LYS A 12 -6.26 -23.45 -5.10
N GLU A 13 -5.45 -23.95 -4.17
CA GLU A 13 -5.38 -23.43 -2.81
C GLU A 13 -5.00 -21.93 -2.79
N LYS A 14 -4.02 -21.52 -3.62
CA LYS A 14 -3.66 -20.09 -3.74
C LYS A 14 -4.83 -19.26 -4.25
N PHE A 15 -5.52 -19.77 -5.27
CA PHE A 15 -6.66 -19.07 -5.85
C PHE A 15 -7.76 -18.88 -4.81
N GLU A 16 -8.16 -19.95 -4.13
CA GLU A 16 -9.18 -19.91 -3.08
C GLU A 16 -8.81 -18.97 -1.92
N ALA A 17 -7.54 -18.99 -1.48
CA ALA A 17 -7.06 -18.10 -0.43
C ALA A 17 -7.11 -16.62 -0.85
N ILE A 18 -6.69 -16.32 -2.08
CA ILE A 18 -6.71 -14.95 -2.63
C ILE A 18 -8.16 -14.48 -2.86
N ASP A 19 -9.00 -15.34 -3.41
CA ASP A 19 -10.40 -15.04 -3.67
C ASP A 19 -11.15 -14.72 -2.36
N SER A 20 -10.98 -15.55 -1.34
CA SER A 20 -11.54 -15.34 0.00
C SER A 20 -11.13 -13.99 0.60
N LEU A 21 -9.87 -13.59 0.45
CA LEU A 21 -9.40 -12.28 0.89
C LEU A 21 -10.16 -11.14 0.20
N PHE A 22 -10.31 -11.21 -1.13
CA PHE A 22 -10.99 -10.16 -1.89
C PHE A 22 -12.50 -10.14 -1.67
N GLU A 23 -13.14 -11.27 -1.44
CA GLU A 23 -14.56 -11.32 -1.04
C GLU A 23 -14.82 -10.54 0.26
N VAL A 24 -13.91 -10.61 1.22
CA VAL A 24 -14.00 -9.82 2.47
C VAL A 24 -13.77 -8.34 2.18
N VAL A 25 -12.74 -8.00 1.41
CA VAL A 25 -12.41 -6.61 1.06
C VAL A 25 -13.57 -5.93 0.33
N LEU A 26 -14.27 -6.64 -0.56
CA LEU A 26 -15.43 -6.12 -1.30
C LEU A 26 -16.63 -5.79 -0.39
N LYS A 27 -16.71 -6.37 0.81
CA LYS A 27 -17.80 -6.12 1.77
C LYS A 27 -17.54 -4.89 2.65
N LEU A 28 -16.33 -4.33 2.63
CA LEU A 28 -15.97 -3.12 3.38
C LEU A 28 -16.57 -1.88 2.70
N ARG A 29 -17.24 -1.03 3.48
CA ARG A 29 -17.99 0.13 2.98
C ARG A 29 -17.41 1.45 3.42
N THR A 30 -16.79 1.49 4.60
CA THR A 30 -16.27 2.72 5.17
C THR A 30 -14.75 2.71 5.21
N LYS A 31 -14.17 3.92 5.17
CA LYS A 31 -12.73 4.11 5.35
C LYS A 31 -12.25 3.55 6.70
N GLN A 32 -13.09 3.61 7.73
CA GLN A 32 -12.77 3.05 9.04
C GLN A 32 -12.61 1.54 8.98
N GLU A 33 -13.56 0.85 8.36
CA GLU A 33 -13.52 -0.61 8.21
C GLU A 33 -12.28 -1.06 7.44
N ILE A 34 -11.92 -0.32 6.39
CA ILE A 34 -10.71 -0.59 5.60
C ILE A 34 -9.45 -0.44 6.45
N VAL A 35 -9.35 0.64 7.24
CA VAL A 35 -8.20 0.87 8.13
C VAL A 35 -8.12 -0.23 9.20
N ASP A 36 -9.23 -0.53 9.87
CA ASP A 36 -9.28 -1.54 10.93
C ASP A 36 -8.95 -2.94 10.38
N PHE A 37 -9.44 -3.27 9.19
CA PHE A 37 -9.18 -4.54 8.52
C PHE A 37 -7.68 -4.70 8.21
N PHE A 38 -7.09 -3.75 7.49
CA PHE A 38 -5.70 -3.87 7.07
C PHE A 38 -4.70 -3.68 8.23
N MET A 39 -4.98 -2.83 9.21
CA MET A 39 -4.13 -2.69 10.39
C MET A 39 -4.27 -3.88 11.35
N GLY A 40 -5.43 -4.55 11.37
CA GLY A 40 -5.60 -5.81 12.11
C GLY A 40 -4.93 -7.01 11.44
N LEU A 41 -4.94 -7.06 10.10
CA LEU A 41 -4.40 -8.18 9.32
C LEU A 41 -2.88 -8.10 9.14
N PHE A 42 -2.34 -6.91 8.90
CA PHE A 42 -0.92 -6.74 8.57
C PHE A 42 -0.09 -6.38 9.79
N SER A 43 1.16 -6.85 9.79
CA SER A 43 2.18 -6.32 10.67
C SER A 43 2.47 -4.84 10.36
N SER A 44 3.14 -4.18 11.30
CA SER A 44 3.56 -2.79 11.12
C SER A 44 4.53 -2.63 9.94
N SER A 45 5.44 -3.59 9.75
CA SER A 45 6.39 -3.61 8.65
C SER A 45 5.71 -3.77 7.28
N GLU A 46 4.74 -4.68 7.17
CA GLU A 46 3.98 -4.90 5.93
C GLU A 46 3.15 -3.67 5.57
N SER A 47 2.43 -3.12 6.55
CA SER A 47 1.66 -1.88 6.43
C SER A 47 2.52 -0.73 5.90
N LEU A 48 3.70 -0.54 6.50
CA LEU A 48 4.68 0.47 6.07
C LEU A 48 5.17 0.22 4.64
N MET A 49 5.49 -1.01 4.29
CA MET A 49 5.98 -1.34 2.96
C MET A 49 4.94 -1.10 1.87
N MET A 50 3.66 -1.40 2.11
CA MET A 50 2.60 -1.05 1.16
C MET A 50 2.43 0.46 1.02
N ALA A 51 2.41 1.20 2.13
CA ALA A 51 2.32 2.66 2.10
C ALA A 51 3.48 3.27 1.31
N ARG A 52 4.70 2.76 1.49
CA ARG A 52 5.89 3.19 0.72
C ARG A 52 5.76 2.88 -0.77
N ARG A 53 5.25 1.71 -1.18
CA ARG A 53 5.03 1.40 -2.60
C ARG A 53 4.08 2.38 -3.27
N ILE A 54 3.02 2.80 -2.58
CA ILE A 54 2.13 3.86 -3.08
C ILE A 54 2.88 5.20 -3.21
N GLN A 55 3.72 5.56 -2.23
CA GLN A 55 4.53 6.79 -2.30
C GLN A 55 5.56 6.75 -3.44
N ILE A 56 6.25 5.61 -3.63
CA ILE A 56 7.16 5.38 -4.75
C ILE A 56 6.40 5.59 -6.06
N ALA A 57 5.25 4.95 -6.23
CA ALA A 57 4.46 5.04 -7.44
C ALA A 57 4.03 6.48 -7.75
N LYS A 58 3.57 7.22 -6.75
CA LYS A 58 3.24 8.65 -6.89
C LYS A 58 4.45 9.51 -7.23
N MET A 59 5.64 9.18 -6.72
CA MET A 59 6.87 9.89 -7.05
C MET A 59 7.34 9.59 -8.48
N LEU A 60 7.25 8.34 -8.93
CA LEU A 60 7.56 7.94 -10.31
C LEU A 60 6.64 8.66 -11.31
N LEU A 61 5.34 8.78 -11.00
CA LEU A 61 4.39 9.56 -11.83
C LEU A 61 4.65 11.07 -11.85
N ARG A 62 5.52 11.58 -10.96
CA ARG A 62 5.96 12.98 -10.91
C ARG A 62 7.41 13.12 -11.42
N ASP A 63 7.87 12.16 -12.22
CA ASP A 63 9.18 12.11 -12.84
C ASP A 63 10.35 12.23 -11.85
N LYS A 64 10.16 11.74 -10.61
CA LYS A 64 11.24 11.67 -9.63
C LYS A 64 12.18 10.53 -9.94
N ASN A 65 13.48 10.81 -9.90
CA ASN A 65 14.49 9.80 -10.18
C ASN A 65 14.64 8.81 -9.01
N TYR A 66 15.25 7.66 -9.29
CA TYR A 66 15.38 6.55 -8.34
C TYR A 66 16.19 6.94 -7.10
N ASP A 67 17.19 7.80 -7.23
CA ASP A 67 18.04 8.23 -6.10
C ASP A 67 17.30 9.16 -5.15
N GLU A 68 16.49 10.09 -5.68
CA GLU A 68 15.59 10.93 -4.88
C GLU A 68 14.62 10.07 -4.07
N ILE A 69 14.00 9.07 -4.71
CA ILE A 69 13.04 8.15 -4.07
C ILE A 69 13.75 7.33 -2.97
N LYS A 70 14.92 6.76 -3.28
CA LYS A 70 15.73 5.97 -2.35
C LYS A 70 16.10 6.79 -1.11
N LYS A 71 16.60 8.01 -1.30
CA LYS A 71 17.00 8.92 -0.21
C LYS A 71 15.81 9.34 0.64
N LYS A 72 14.69 9.70 0.01
CA LYS A 72 13.49 10.19 0.71
C LYS A 72 12.78 9.10 1.49
N LEU A 73 12.57 7.94 0.89
CA LEU A 73 11.73 6.88 1.46
C LEU A 73 12.54 5.80 2.21
N LYS A 74 13.87 5.84 2.11
CA LYS A 74 14.77 4.84 2.71
C LYS A 74 14.40 3.42 2.26
N VAL A 75 14.24 3.23 0.95
CA VAL A 75 13.89 1.95 0.31
C VAL A 75 14.99 1.49 -0.63
N GLY A 76 15.15 0.18 -0.83
CA GLY A 76 16.12 -0.36 -1.77
C GLY A 76 15.70 -0.19 -3.24
N SER A 77 16.67 -0.20 -4.16
CA SER A 77 16.43 -0.07 -5.59
C SER A 77 15.52 -1.17 -6.15
N VAL A 78 15.59 -2.39 -5.59
CA VAL A 78 14.71 -3.52 -5.96
C VAL A 78 13.24 -3.19 -5.69
N THR A 79 12.93 -2.51 -4.59
CA THR A 79 11.55 -2.11 -4.26
C THR A 79 11.04 -1.06 -5.23
N ILE A 80 11.89 -0.11 -5.61
CA ILE A 80 11.56 0.92 -6.59
C ILE A 80 11.28 0.26 -7.94
N HIS A 81 12.20 -0.58 -8.42
CA HIS A 81 12.07 -1.30 -9.68
C HIS A 81 10.79 -2.14 -9.75
N LYS A 82 10.49 -2.95 -8.71
CA LYS A 82 9.24 -3.73 -8.66
C LYS A 82 7.97 -2.88 -8.65
N THR A 83 8.06 -1.66 -8.13
CA THR A 83 6.92 -0.73 -8.13
C THR A 83 6.76 -0.06 -9.49
N ASP A 84 7.86 0.25 -10.15
CA ASP A 84 7.87 0.77 -11.52
C ASP A 84 7.38 -0.26 -12.53
N GLN A 85 7.78 -1.52 -12.36
CA GLN A 85 7.20 -2.64 -13.11
C GLN A 85 5.69 -2.71 -12.91
N TRP A 86 5.21 -2.76 -11.67
CA TRP A 86 3.76 -2.78 -11.36
C TRP A 86 2.99 -1.60 -11.99
N LEU A 87 3.60 -0.41 -12.08
CA LEU A 87 2.99 0.77 -12.69
C LEU A 87 2.83 0.69 -14.21
N ASN A 88 3.65 -0.13 -14.86
CA ASN A 88 3.73 -0.22 -16.32
C ASN A 88 3.46 -1.65 -16.83
N GLU A 89 3.02 -2.55 -15.94
CA GLU A 89 2.70 -3.94 -16.23
C GLU A 89 1.21 -4.09 -16.49
N GLY A 90 0.86 -4.91 -17.48
CA GLY A 90 -0.52 -5.16 -17.90
C GLY A 90 -0.85 -4.51 -19.24
N ASP A 91 -2.15 -4.47 -19.56
CA ASP A 91 -2.61 -3.82 -20.77
C ASP A 91 -2.66 -2.28 -20.59
N GLU A 92 -2.76 -1.58 -21.73
CA GLU A 92 -2.78 -0.12 -21.75
C GLU A 92 -3.94 0.44 -20.91
N LYS A 93 -5.10 -0.21 -20.95
CA LYS A 93 -6.30 0.21 -20.20
C LYS A 93 -6.09 0.14 -18.69
N TYR A 94 -5.53 -0.97 -18.20
CA TYR A 94 -5.22 -1.14 -16.78
C TYR A 94 -4.19 -0.12 -16.32
N THR A 95 -3.14 0.10 -17.13
CA THR A 95 -2.11 1.10 -16.84
C THR A 95 -2.71 2.50 -16.72
N ILE A 96 -3.55 2.92 -17.67
CA ILE A 96 -4.24 4.22 -17.64
C ILE A 96 -5.14 4.32 -16.40
N TRP A 97 -5.94 3.29 -16.12
CA TRP A 97 -6.82 3.24 -14.96
C TRP A 97 -6.03 3.40 -13.64
N LEU A 98 -4.94 2.65 -13.48
CA LEU A 98 -4.11 2.66 -12.28
C LEU A 98 -3.44 4.02 -12.09
N LYS A 99 -2.83 4.57 -13.15
CA LYS A 99 -2.21 5.90 -13.12
C LYS A 99 -3.24 6.97 -12.78
N GLY A 100 -4.46 6.88 -13.29
CA GLY A 100 -5.58 7.76 -12.92
C GLY A 100 -5.91 7.71 -11.43
N ARG A 101 -5.95 6.51 -10.82
CA ARG A 101 -6.20 6.34 -9.37
C ARG A 101 -5.07 6.89 -8.49
N LEU A 102 -3.85 6.95 -9.02
CA LEU A 102 -2.67 7.44 -8.30
C LEU A 102 -2.41 8.94 -8.49
N ALA A 103 -2.85 9.51 -9.62
CA ALA A 103 -2.65 10.90 -10.00
C ALA A 103 -3.51 11.89 -9.17
N GLU A 104 -4.55 11.42 -8.49
CA GLU A 104 -5.34 12.24 -7.58
C GLU A 104 -4.54 12.54 -6.30
N ASP A 105 -3.76 13.63 -6.33
CA ASP A 105 -3.34 14.46 -5.16
C ASP A 105 -2.56 15.71 -5.62
N ALA A 106 -3.01 16.40 -6.68
CA ALA A 106 -2.47 17.71 -7.07
C ALA A 106 -3.17 18.89 -6.34
N LYS A 107 -4.30 18.64 -5.67
CA LYS A 107 -4.77 19.54 -4.62
C LYS A 107 -4.05 19.12 -3.35
N GLU A 108 -2.97 19.83 -3.02
CA GLU A 108 -2.56 19.96 -1.62
C GLU A 108 -3.76 20.52 -0.83
N LYS A 109 -4.68 19.65 -0.44
CA LYS A 109 -5.52 19.94 0.71
C LYS A 109 -4.51 20.08 1.82
N LYS A 110 -4.24 21.33 2.26
CA LYS A 110 -3.63 21.63 3.55
C LYS A 110 -4.17 20.56 4.49
N ILE A 111 -3.30 19.64 4.91
CA ILE A 111 -3.68 18.56 5.82
C ILE A 111 -4.39 19.30 6.95
N LYS A 112 -5.70 19.09 7.08
CA LYS A 112 -6.42 19.52 8.28
C LYS A 112 -5.75 18.69 9.37
N LYS A 113 -4.73 19.28 10.00
CA LYS A 113 -3.97 18.67 11.07
C LYS A 113 -4.99 18.06 12.02
N THR A 114 -4.77 16.80 12.40
CA THR A 114 -5.43 16.17 13.56
C THR A 114 -6.86 15.61 13.40
N ALA A 115 -7.44 15.48 12.20
CA ALA A 115 -8.74 14.81 12.08
C ALA A 115 -8.58 13.29 11.86
N THR A 116 -8.87 12.51 12.91
CA THR A 116 -9.30 11.09 12.95
C THR A 116 -8.27 9.96 12.88
N TYR A 117 -7.13 10.02 12.16
CA TYR A 117 -6.25 8.83 12.09
C TYR A 117 -5.54 8.46 13.40
N GLU A 118 -5.18 9.45 14.21
CA GLU A 118 -4.53 9.25 15.51
C GLU A 118 -5.37 8.32 16.40
N SER A 119 -6.69 8.58 16.48
CA SER A 119 -7.64 7.75 17.23
C SER A 119 -7.87 6.36 16.62
N LEU A 120 -7.74 6.20 15.31
CA LEU A 120 -7.93 4.87 14.68
C LEU A 120 -6.74 3.96 14.97
N LEU A 121 -5.53 4.50 14.84
CA LEU A 121 -4.29 3.77 15.11
C LEU A 121 -4.02 3.63 16.61
N ASP A 122 -4.70 4.40 17.48
CA ASP A 122 -4.66 4.20 18.95
C ASP A 122 -5.15 2.82 19.37
N LYS A 123 -6.10 2.25 18.62
CA LYS A 123 -6.62 0.89 18.83
C LYS A 123 -5.56 -0.20 18.65
N TYR A 124 -4.49 0.06 17.89
CA TYR A 124 -3.47 -0.93 17.51
C TYR A 124 -2.09 -0.52 18.05
N PRO A 125 -1.69 -0.97 19.26
CA PRO A 125 -0.43 -0.57 19.91
C PRO A 125 0.82 -0.75 19.05
N TYR A 126 0.89 -1.85 18.29
CA TYR A 126 2.03 -2.18 17.43
C TYR A 126 2.14 -1.29 16.17
N HIS A 127 1.07 -0.60 15.79
CA HIS A 127 1.02 0.31 14.65
C HIS A 127 1.23 1.77 15.06
N ARG A 128 1.42 2.04 16.36
CA ARG A 128 1.80 3.38 16.87
C ARG A 128 3.07 3.91 16.23
N ILE A 129 4.01 3.04 15.88
CA ILE A 129 5.25 3.41 15.18
C ILE A 129 4.94 4.06 13.82
N ILE A 130 3.85 3.65 13.17
CA ILE A 130 3.44 4.19 11.87
C ILE A 130 2.71 5.52 12.01
N LYS A 131 2.19 5.87 13.20
CA LYS A 131 1.57 7.18 13.43
C LYS A 131 2.51 8.33 13.08
N ASN A 132 3.78 8.19 13.44
CA ASN A 132 4.82 9.19 13.18
C ASN A 132 5.17 9.34 11.69
N LEU A 133 4.70 8.44 10.81
CA LEU A 133 4.92 8.53 9.35
C LEU A 133 3.86 9.38 8.63
N PHE A 134 2.73 9.62 9.28
CA PHE A 134 1.64 10.46 8.76
C PHE A 134 1.61 11.86 9.41
N SER A 135 2.56 12.15 10.30
CA SER A 135 2.75 13.42 11.01
C SER A 135 3.59 14.40 10.20
#